data_AF-Q2HVV8-F1
#
_entry.id   AF-Q2HVV8-F1
#
_cell.length_a   1.000
_cell.length_b   1.000
_cell.length_c   1.000
_cell.angle_alpha   90.00
_cell.angle_beta   90.00
_cell.angle_gamma   90.00
#
_symmetry.space_group_name_H-M   'P 1'
#
loop_
_entity.id
_entity.type
_entity.pdbx_description
1 polymer ?
#
loop_
_entity_poly.entity_id
_entity_poly.type
_entity_poly.pdbx_seq_one_letter_code
_entity_poly.pdbx_strand_id
1 'polypeptide(L)'
;MEAARRLASRLRVVPMMLVFSNATVSSSSSSCNTETPPSNTKLSSFSSASSETAFLSKTLKSELPHIVQAGDPVLHEPAREVDHSEINSDKIQKIIDGMILVMRNAPGISLSAQKIGIPLRIIVLEEPKENLYNYTEEVNKIIDRRPFDLLVILNPKLKIKSNKTFLFFEGCLSVHGFQAVVERYLDVEVEGFDRYGEPIKINASGWHARILQHECDHLDGTLYVDKMVPRTFRSWENINMSIARAVGVSNLAAELKTGAAFDSKY
;
A
#
# COMPACT_ATOMS: atom_id res chain seq x y z
N MET A 1 -23.49 -15.75 -19.39
CA MET A 1 -24.58 -15.86 -18.39
C MET A 1 -24.42 -17.16 -17.59
N GLU A 2 -23.36 -17.31 -16.81
CA GLU A 2 -23.11 -18.53 -16.01
C GLU A 2 -22.23 -18.21 -14.78
N ALA A 3 -22.44 -17.07 -14.13
CA ALA A 3 -21.65 -16.64 -12.96
C ALA A 3 -22.49 -16.01 -11.82
N ALA A 4 -23.83 -16.02 -11.93
CA ALA A 4 -24.71 -15.25 -11.04
C ALA A 4 -25.65 -16.10 -10.16
N ARG A 5 -25.26 -17.32 -9.78
CA ARG A 5 -26.03 -18.13 -8.82
C ARG A 5 -25.11 -18.92 -7.91
N ARG A 6 -24.79 -18.35 -6.74
CA ARG A 6 -24.58 -19.03 -5.44
C ARG A 6 -23.93 -18.07 -4.45
N LEU A 7 -24.75 -17.41 -3.63
CA LEU A 7 -24.46 -17.24 -2.20
C LEU A 7 -25.70 -16.65 -1.51
N ALA A 8 -26.53 -17.52 -0.96
CA ALA A 8 -27.57 -17.15 -0.02
C ALA A 8 -27.43 -18.06 1.19
N SER A 9 -26.76 -17.59 2.24
CA SER A 9 -27.03 -18.07 3.59
C SER A 9 -26.49 -17.11 4.64
N ARG A 10 -27.46 -16.40 5.26
CA ARG A 10 -27.53 -16.03 6.68
C ARG A 10 -26.54 -14.98 7.18
N LEU A 11 -27.07 -13.82 7.57
CA LEU A 11 -26.72 -13.18 8.83
C LEU A 11 -27.85 -12.27 9.32
N ARG A 12 -28.07 -12.33 10.64
CA ARG A 12 -29.08 -11.60 11.42
C ARG A 12 -28.75 -10.11 11.41
N VAL A 13 -29.76 -9.26 11.22
CA VAL A 13 -29.64 -7.81 11.35
C VAL A 13 -30.37 -7.39 12.63
N VAL A 14 -29.67 -6.68 13.52
CA VAL A 14 -30.28 -5.95 14.65
C VAL A 14 -30.14 -4.45 14.32
N PRO A 15 -31.22 -3.65 14.32
CA PRO A 15 -31.12 -2.21 14.11
C PRO A 15 -31.16 -1.46 15.45
N MET A 16 -30.33 -0.42 15.62
CA MET A 16 -30.53 0.56 16.69
C MET A 16 -30.30 1.99 16.16
N MET A 17 -31.16 2.90 16.63
CA MET A 17 -31.44 4.24 16.12
C MET A 17 -30.32 5.27 16.34
N LEU A 18 -30.22 6.22 15.40
CA LEU A 18 -29.44 7.47 15.50
C LEU A 18 -30.20 8.55 16.27
N VAL A 19 -29.47 9.34 17.06
CA VAL A 19 -29.87 10.66 17.56
C VAL A 19 -28.89 11.69 16.99
N PHE A 20 -29.42 12.73 16.33
CA PHE A 20 -28.65 13.82 15.73
C PHE A 20 -28.45 14.98 16.71
N SER A 21 -27.33 15.68 16.60
CA SER A 21 -27.26 17.12 16.91
C SER A 21 -26.21 17.81 16.05
N ASN A 22 -26.62 18.95 15.47
CA ASN A 22 -25.86 19.82 14.57
C ASN A 22 -25.02 20.84 15.36
N ALA A 23 -23.86 21.23 14.80
CA ALA A 23 -23.36 22.59 14.96
C ALA A 23 -22.50 23.00 13.75
N THR A 24 -22.90 24.12 13.17
CA THR A 24 -22.30 24.85 12.04
C THR A 24 -21.19 25.78 12.50
N VAL A 25 -20.10 25.94 11.72
CA VAL A 25 -19.29 27.16 11.70
C VAL A 25 -18.80 27.44 10.27
N SER A 26 -18.78 28.72 9.93
CA SER A 26 -18.71 29.32 8.60
C SER A 26 -17.38 30.01 8.27
N SER A 27 -17.11 30.11 6.95
CA SER A 27 -16.33 31.16 6.24
C SER A 27 -14.79 31.14 6.43
N SER A 28 -13.93 31.55 5.49
CA SER A 28 -14.06 32.32 4.26
C SER A 28 -12.83 32.10 3.35
N SER A 29 -13.00 32.46 2.07
CA SER A 29 -12.12 32.33 0.90
C SER A 29 -10.90 33.24 0.85
N SER A 30 -9.84 32.84 0.14
CA SER A 30 -9.12 33.73 -0.79
C SER A 30 -8.37 32.93 -1.87
N SER A 31 -8.39 33.47 -3.08
CA SER A 31 -7.96 32.89 -4.36
C SER A 31 -6.81 33.70 -4.96
N CYS A 32 -5.85 33.07 -5.65
CA CYS A 32 -5.19 33.68 -6.82
C CYS A 32 -4.44 32.63 -7.66
N ASN A 33 -4.42 32.88 -8.98
CA ASN A 33 -4.07 31.98 -10.08
C ASN A 33 -2.65 32.18 -10.64
N THR A 34 -2.35 31.39 -11.68
CA THR A 34 -1.39 31.57 -12.79
C THR A 34 0.03 31.05 -12.57
N GLU A 35 0.79 30.54 -13.54
CA GLU A 35 0.65 29.94 -14.88
C GLU A 35 2.03 29.31 -15.20
N THR A 36 2.11 28.25 -16.00
CA THR A 36 3.37 27.72 -16.60
C THR A 36 3.71 28.45 -17.90
N PRO A 37 4.95 28.34 -18.47
CA PRO A 37 5.16 27.39 -19.60
C PRO A 37 6.68 26.97 -19.76
N PRO A 38 7.23 26.48 -20.91
CA PRO A 38 7.91 25.18 -20.98
C PRO A 38 9.37 25.25 -21.51
N SER A 39 10.09 24.12 -21.61
CA SER A 39 10.76 23.66 -22.85
C SER A 39 11.88 22.62 -22.67
N ASN A 40 11.96 21.76 -23.70
CA ASN A 40 12.85 20.65 -24.03
C ASN A 40 14.34 20.72 -23.64
N THR A 41 14.94 19.54 -23.41
CA THR A 41 16.21 19.16 -24.07
C THR A 41 16.45 17.64 -24.08
N LYS A 42 17.09 17.17 -25.16
CA LYS A 42 17.42 15.78 -25.54
C LYS A 42 18.65 15.21 -24.80
N LEU A 43 18.88 13.90 -25.04
CA LEU A 43 20.12 13.10 -24.91
C LEU A 43 20.41 12.61 -23.48
N SER A 44 20.92 11.41 -23.21
CA SER A 44 21.65 10.41 -24.01
C SER A 44 21.67 9.09 -23.22
N SER A 45 22.00 7.98 -23.87
CA SER A 45 22.16 6.65 -23.26
C SER A 45 23.19 6.65 -22.12
N PHE A 46 22.75 6.35 -20.89
CA PHE A 46 23.62 6.27 -19.72
C PHE A 46 23.97 4.82 -19.35
N SER A 47 25.27 4.57 -19.24
CA SER A 47 25.86 3.38 -18.61
C SER A 47 25.37 3.24 -17.16
N SER A 48 24.75 2.10 -16.84
CA SER A 48 23.90 1.89 -15.66
C SER A 48 24.66 1.80 -14.32
N ALA A 49 25.90 1.35 -14.29
CA ALA A 49 26.59 1.04 -13.02
C ALA A 49 27.10 2.29 -12.26
N SER A 50 27.57 3.32 -12.96
CA SER A 50 28.09 4.57 -12.38
C SER A 50 26.97 5.54 -11.96
N SER A 51 25.82 5.45 -12.62
CA SER A 51 24.63 6.25 -12.31
C SER A 51 23.97 5.81 -10.99
N GLU A 52 23.84 4.49 -10.78
CA GLU A 52 23.22 3.92 -9.58
C GLU A 52 24.01 4.20 -8.30
N THR A 53 25.34 4.11 -8.38
CA THR A 53 26.23 4.42 -7.25
C THR A 53 26.24 5.90 -6.91
N ALA A 54 26.19 6.78 -7.92
CA ALA A 54 26.07 8.22 -7.71
C ALA A 54 24.69 8.63 -7.16
N PHE A 55 23.60 7.99 -7.62
CA PHE A 55 22.24 8.22 -7.09
C PHE A 55 22.15 7.78 -5.63
N LEU A 56 22.58 6.56 -5.30
CA LEU A 56 22.61 6.06 -3.91
C LEU A 56 23.48 6.93 -3.00
N SER A 57 24.64 7.38 -3.49
CA SER A 57 25.52 8.30 -2.76
C SER A 57 24.89 9.67 -2.51
N LYS A 58 24.00 10.13 -3.40
CA LYS A 58 23.32 11.43 -3.27
C LYS A 58 22.10 11.32 -2.36
N THR A 59 21.36 10.22 -2.44
CA THR A 59 20.16 9.94 -1.63
C THR A 59 20.49 9.66 -0.16
N LEU A 60 21.69 9.15 0.15
CA LEU A 60 22.10 8.81 1.53
C LEU A 60 22.84 9.96 2.27
N LYS A 61 22.90 11.18 1.71
CA LYS A 61 23.43 12.36 2.40
C LYS A 61 22.33 13.05 3.21
N SER A 62 22.34 12.80 4.51
CA SER A 62 21.67 13.52 5.62
C SER A 62 20.16 13.80 5.58
N GLU A 63 19.46 13.58 4.47
CA GLU A 63 18.01 13.73 4.36
C GLU A 63 17.37 12.36 4.08
N LEU A 64 16.22 12.10 4.69
CA LEU A 64 15.46 10.87 4.45
C LEU A 64 15.12 10.77 2.95
N PRO A 65 15.27 9.59 2.32
CA PRO A 65 14.82 9.40 0.95
C PRO A 65 13.35 9.80 0.79
N HIS A 66 13.06 10.65 -0.19
CA HIS A 66 11.69 11.05 -0.51
C HIS A 66 10.90 9.88 -1.11
N ILE A 67 9.61 9.78 -0.78
CA ILE A 67 8.72 8.79 -1.35
C ILE A 67 8.27 9.20 -2.76
N VAL A 68 8.77 8.47 -3.75
CA VAL A 68 8.44 8.66 -5.16
C VAL A 68 6.92 8.56 -5.37
N GLN A 69 6.37 9.44 -6.20
CA GLN A 69 4.94 9.49 -6.53
C GLN A 69 4.66 8.85 -7.89
N ALA A 70 3.43 8.36 -8.07
CA ALA A 70 2.96 7.77 -9.33
C ALA A 70 3.20 8.72 -10.51
N GLY A 71 3.69 8.15 -11.61
CA GLY A 71 4.21 8.90 -12.76
C GLY A 71 5.74 8.82 -12.90
N ASP A 72 6.47 8.51 -11.81
CA ASP A 72 7.88 8.15 -11.91
C ASP A 72 8.04 6.73 -12.49
N PRO A 73 8.88 6.52 -13.53
CA PRO A 73 9.06 5.21 -14.16
C PRO A 73 9.46 4.08 -13.19
N VAL A 74 10.17 4.38 -12.10
CA VAL A 74 10.64 3.35 -11.15
C VAL A 74 9.48 2.57 -10.50
N LEU A 75 8.28 3.18 -10.44
CA LEU A 75 7.07 2.55 -9.88
C LEU A 75 6.30 1.71 -10.91
N HIS A 76 6.68 1.77 -12.18
CA HIS A 76 5.97 1.16 -13.31
C HIS A 76 6.83 0.14 -14.07
N GLU A 77 8.04 -0.12 -13.60
CA GLU A 77 8.98 -1.08 -14.18
C GLU A 77 9.27 -2.23 -13.20
N PRO A 78 9.40 -3.48 -13.67
CA PRO A 78 9.80 -4.59 -12.82
C PRO A 78 11.19 -4.36 -12.21
N ALA A 79 11.30 -4.54 -10.90
CA ALA A 79 12.57 -4.42 -10.20
C ALA A 79 13.45 -5.64 -10.34
N ARG A 80 14.75 -5.40 -10.21
CA ARG A 80 15.80 -6.41 -10.33
C ARG A 80 15.96 -7.19 -9.02
N GLU A 81 16.25 -8.48 -9.14
CA GLU A 81 16.64 -9.28 -7.98
C GLU A 81 17.94 -8.74 -7.35
N VAL A 82 18.03 -8.83 -6.04
CA VAL A 82 19.27 -8.61 -5.29
C VAL A 82 20.13 -9.87 -5.41
N ASP A 83 21.38 -9.73 -5.82
CA ASP A 83 22.32 -10.86 -5.79
C ASP A 83 22.48 -11.35 -4.34
N HIS A 84 22.37 -12.65 -4.14
CA HIS A 84 22.48 -13.25 -2.82
C HIS A 84 23.82 -12.94 -2.14
N SER A 85 24.93 -12.86 -2.89
CA SER A 85 26.23 -12.51 -2.32
C SER A 85 26.31 -11.07 -1.81
N GLU A 86 25.42 -10.19 -2.28
CA GLU A 86 25.42 -8.77 -1.95
C GLU A 86 24.49 -8.43 -0.78
N ILE A 87 23.67 -9.36 -0.28
CA ILE A 87 22.66 -9.08 0.77
C ILE A 87 23.32 -8.49 2.02
N ASN A 88 24.49 -9.02 2.40
CA ASN A 88 25.26 -8.58 3.56
C ASN A 88 26.22 -7.42 3.26
N SER A 89 26.21 -6.88 2.03
CA SER A 89 27.01 -5.70 1.69
C SER A 89 26.51 -4.46 2.44
N ASP A 90 27.43 -3.56 2.77
CA ASP A 90 27.10 -2.24 3.35
C ASP A 90 26.08 -1.47 2.50
N LYS A 91 26.11 -1.68 1.17
CA LYS A 91 25.19 -1.05 0.23
C LYS A 91 23.75 -1.51 0.48
N ILE A 92 23.50 -2.82 0.52
CA ILE A 92 22.15 -3.37 0.71
C ILE A 92 21.66 -3.09 2.13
N GLN A 93 22.51 -3.22 3.15
CA GLN A 93 22.12 -2.90 4.52
C GLN A 93 21.72 -1.43 4.69
N LYS A 94 22.44 -0.48 4.09
CA LYS A 94 22.04 0.95 4.10
C LYS A 94 20.72 1.22 3.40
N ILE A 95 20.42 0.48 2.32
CA ILE A 95 19.12 0.57 1.64
C ILE A 95 18.01 0.08 2.56
N ILE A 96 18.19 -1.09 3.18
CA ILE A 96 17.23 -1.67 4.13
C ILE A 96 16.99 -0.70 5.30
N ASP A 97 18.05 -0.19 5.92
CA ASP A 97 17.95 0.75 7.03
C ASP A 97 17.22 2.05 6.62
N GLY A 98 17.54 2.57 5.42
CA GLY A 98 16.85 3.71 4.84
C GLY A 98 15.36 3.45 4.60
N MET A 99 15.00 2.27 4.09
CA MET A 99 13.61 1.88 3.88
C MET A 99 12.84 1.78 5.20
N ILE A 100 13.42 1.15 6.22
CA ILE A 100 12.81 1.03 7.56
C ILE A 100 12.59 2.43 8.15
N LEU A 101 13.58 3.30 8.01
CA LEU A 101 13.52 4.66 8.53
C LEU A 101 12.43 5.47 7.82
N VAL A 102 12.35 5.42 6.48
CA VAL A 102 11.28 6.08 5.70
C VAL A 102 9.91 5.51 6.07
N MET A 103 9.76 4.19 6.15
CA MET A 103 8.52 3.52 6.53
C MET A 103 8.01 4.01 7.89
N ARG A 104 8.88 4.07 8.91
CA ARG A 104 8.54 4.49 10.28
C ARG A 104 8.32 5.99 10.44
N ASN A 105 8.91 6.83 9.59
CA ASN A 105 8.67 8.28 9.59
C ASN A 105 7.43 8.67 8.77
N ALA A 106 6.96 7.79 7.88
CA ALA A 106 5.70 7.94 7.18
C ALA A 106 4.56 7.27 7.99
N PRO A 107 3.28 7.61 7.75
CA PRO A 107 2.14 6.90 8.33
C PRO A 107 1.92 5.49 7.70
N GLY A 108 2.98 4.87 7.17
CA GLY A 108 2.93 3.61 6.44
C GLY A 108 3.25 2.39 7.30
N ILE A 109 2.65 1.25 6.96
CA ILE A 109 2.92 -0.06 7.59
C ILE A 109 3.88 -0.93 6.75
N SER A 110 4.28 -0.42 5.58
CA SER A 110 5.10 -1.14 4.62
C SER A 110 5.72 -0.23 3.56
N LEU A 111 6.83 -0.66 2.97
CA LEU A 111 7.54 0.05 1.91
C LEU A 111 8.31 -0.92 1.01
N SER A 112 8.26 -0.70 -0.30
CA SER A 112 9.10 -1.35 -1.29
C SER A 112 10.23 -0.43 -1.74
N ALA A 113 11.36 -0.98 -2.19
CA ALA A 113 12.53 -0.16 -2.55
C ALA A 113 12.25 0.83 -3.70
N GLN A 114 11.33 0.50 -4.61
CA GLN A 114 10.92 1.37 -5.73
C GLN A 114 10.36 2.70 -5.22
N LYS A 115 9.65 2.67 -4.08
CA LYS A 115 9.06 3.87 -3.46
C LYS A 115 10.10 4.87 -3.00
N ILE A 116 11.37 4.49 -2.87
CA ILE A 116 12.50 5.39 -2.61
C ILE A 116 13.46 5.50 -3.79
N GLY A 117 12.99 5.17 -5.00
CA GLY A 117 13.74 5.30 -6.25
C GLY A 117 14.75 4.17 -6.51
N ILE A 118 14.64 3.04 -5.83
CA ILE A 118 15.59 1.93 -5.94
C ILE A 118 14.92 0.73 -6.62
N PRO A 119 15.32 0.35 -7.85
CA PRO A 119 14.69 -0.73 -8.61
C PRO A 119 15.20 -2.11 -8.18
N LEU A 120 15.14 -2.42 -6.89
CA LEU A 120 15.52 -3.71 -6.31
C LEU A 120 14.33 -4.40 -5.65
N ARG A 121 14.32 -5.73 -5.68
CA ARG A 121 13.27 -6.56 -5.06
C ARG A 121 13.47 -6.66 -3.54
N ILE A 122 13.19 -5.59 -2.83
CA ILE A 122 13.25 -5.51 -1.36
C ILE A 122 11.95 -4.91 -0.86
N ILE A 123 11.35 -5.53 0.15
CA ILE A 123 10.18 -5.02 0.87
C ILE A 123 10.45 -5.04 2.37
N VAL A 124 9.93 -4.03 3.06
CA VAL A 124 9.89 -3.96 4.53
C VAL A 124 8.45 -3.73 4.97
N LEU A 125 8.06 -4.35 6.08
CA LEU A 125 6.72 -4.22 6.64
C LEU A 125 6.76 -4.42 8.15
N GLU A 126 5.91 -3.69 8.86
CA GLU A 126 5.79 -3.73 10.32
C GLU A 126 4.38 -3.27 10.71
N GLU A 127 3.75 -3.97 11.66
CA GLU A 127 2.45 -3.58 12.21
C GLU A 127 2.54 -3.58 13.75
N PRO A 128 3.02 -2.48 14.35
CA PRO A 128 3.01 -2.31 15.80
C PRO A 128 1.59 -2.32 16.36
N LYS A 129 1.44 -2.63 17.65
CA LYS A 129 0.12 -2.66 18.31
C LYS A 129 -0.57 -1.30 18.28
N GLU A 130 0.22 -0.24 18.30
CA GLU A 130 -0.19 1.16 18.28
C GLU A 130 -0.90 1.52 16.97
N ASN A 131 -0.55 0.89 15.86
CA ASN A 131 -1.19 1.15 14.56
C ASN A 131 -2.59 0.53 14.44
N LEU A 132 -2.95 -0.38 15.33
CA LEU A 132 -4.28 -0.99 15.34
C LEU A 132 -5.37 0.00 15.76
N TYR A 133 -5.02 1.06 16.49
CA TYR A 133 -5.98 2.09 16.92
C TYR A 133 -6.51 2.95 15.76
N ASN A 134 -5.91 2.85 14.56
CA ASN A 134 -6.42 3.51 13.35
C ASN A 134 -7.77 2.94 12.89
N TYR A 135 -8.18 1.79 13.43
CA TYR A 135 -9.48 1.18 13.22
C TYR A 135 -10.10 0.75 14.55
N THR A 136 -11.43 0.64 14.57
CA THR A 136 -12.11 0.04 15.73
C THR A 136 -11.76 -1.44 15.87
N GLU A 137 -11.93 -1.99 17.08
CA GLU A 137 -11.65 -3.41 17.33
C GLU A 137 -12.50 -4.33 16.44
N GLU A 138 -13.75 -3.95 16.17
CA GLU A 138 -14.66 -4.68 15.28
C GLU A 138 -14.14 -4.69 13.85
N VAL A 139 -13.64 -3.55 13.35
CA VAL A 139 -13.05 -3.46 12.02
C VAL A 139 -11.79 -4.33 11.94
N ASN A 140 -10.89 -4.22 12.91
CA ASN A 140 -9.67 -5.04 12.96
C ASN A 140 -9.99 -6.55 12.97
N LYS A 141 -11.05 -6.98 13.66
CA LYS A 141 -11.54 -8.37 13.63
C LYS A 141 -12.07 -8.78 12.26
N ILE A 142 -12.80 -7.90 11.57
CA ILE A 142 -13.36 -8.20 10.23
C ILE A 142 -12.26 -8.37 9.19
N ILE A 143 -11.25 -7.50 9.22
CA ILE A 143 -10.16 -7.52 8.23
C ILE A 143 -8.99 -8.43 8.64
N ASP A 144 -9.09 -9.13 9.78
CA ASP A 144 -8.02 -9.93 10.39
C ASP A 144 -6.69 -9.15 10.46
N ARG A 145 -6.74 -7.95 11.04
CA ARG A 145 -5.56 -7.11 11.28
C ARG A 145 -4.99 -7.41 12.66
N ARG A 146 -3.76 -7.91 12.67
CA ARG A 146 -3.02 -8.34 13.86
C ARG A 146 -1.63 -7.69 13.84
N PRO A 147 -1.04 -7.41 15.00
CA PRO A 147 0.29 -6.85 15.04
C PRO A 147 1.34 -7.90 14.63
N PHE A 148 2.43 -7.45 14.03
CA PHE A 148 3.59 -8.28 13.71
C PHE A 148 4.87 -7.43 13.73
N ASP A 149 5.97 -8.07 14.13
CA ASP A 149 7.28 -7.44 14.22
C ASP A 149 7.83 -7.10 12.82
N LEU A 150 8.81 -6.19 12.78
CA LEU A 150 9.48 -5.80 11.55
C LEU A 150 9.96 -7.02 10.75
N LEU A 151 9.57 -7.04 9.49
CA LEU A 151 9.95 -8.05 8.52
C LEU A 151 10.62 -7.38 7.32
N VAL A 152 11.76 -7.93 6.93
CA VAL A 152 12.52 -7.53 5.73
C VAL A 152 12.58 -8.75 4.83
N ILE A 153 12.15 -8.61 3.58
CA ILE A 153 12.15 -9.70 2.61
C ILE A 153 12.83 -9.23 1.33
N LEU A 154 13.92 -9.90 0.98
CA LEU A 154 14.61 -9.74 -0.28
C LEU A 154 14.17 -10.84 -1.25
N ASN A 155 14.03 -10.46 -2.52
CA ASN A 155 13.57 -11.30 -3.62
C ASN A 155 12.28 -12.08 -3.29
N PRO A 156 11.22 -11.44 -2.73
CA PRO A 156 10.02 -12.15 -2.35
C PRO A 156 9.34 -12.78 -3.57
N LYS A 157 8.87 -14.01 -3.39
CA LYS A 157 8.06 -14.80 -4.34
C LYS A 157 6.76 -15.15 -3.66
N LEU A 158 5.68 -14.51 -4.10
CA LEU A 158 4.35 -14.70 -3.53
C LEU A 158 3.59 -15.81 -4.24
N LYS A 159 2.94 -16.67 -3.45
CA LYS A 159 2.05 -17.74 -3.91
C LYS A 159 0.69 -17.63 -3.22
N ILE A 160 -0.37 -17.72 -4.00
CA ILE A 160 -1.75 -17.77 -3.49
C ILE A 160 -2.02 -19.17 -2.90
N LYS A 161 -2.55 -19.22 -1.68
CA LYS A 161 -2.81 -20.49 -0.96
C LYS A 161 -4.30 -20.88 -0.96
N SER A 162 -5.20 -19.93 -1.18
CA SER A 162 -6.63 -20.19 -1.31
C SER A 162 -7.28 -19.23 -2.30
N ASN A 163 -8.43 -19.62 -2.88
CA ASN A 163 -9.21 -18.75 -3.76
C ASN A 163 -10.14 -17.79 -2.99
N LYS A 164 -10.02 -17.71 -1.67
CA LYS A 164 -10.82 -16.78 -0.88
C LYS A 164 -10.25 -15.38 -1.03
N THR A 165 -11.12 -14.42 -1.26
CA THR A 165 -10.74 -13.01 -1.42
C THR A 165 -11.50 -12.12 -0.46
N PHE A 166 -11.00 -10.91 -0.26
CA PHE A 166 -11.65 -9.89 0.54
C PHE A 166 -11.48 -8.51 -0.10
N LEU A 167 -12.55 -7.72 -0.09
CA LEU A 167 -12.60 -6.37 -0.63
C LEU A 167 -12.46 -5.35 0.50
N PHE A 168 -11.47 -4.47 0.39
CA PHE A 168 -11.28 -3.39 1.35
C PHE A 168 -10.60 -2.18 0.70
N PHE A 169 -10.71 -1.01 1.32
CA PHE A 169 -10.00 0.18 0.89
C PHE A 169 -8.48 0.00 1.06
N GLU A 170 -7.74 0.42 0.04
CA GLU A 170 -6.29 0.38 0.00
C GLU A 170 -5.80 1.76 -0.45
N GLY A 171 -4.71 2.22 0.18
CA GLY A 171 -4.00 3.44 -0.18
C GLY A 171 -2.53 3.13 -0.41
N CYS A 172 -1.79 4.11 -0.94
CA CYS A 172 -0.36 3.98 -1.17
C CYS A 172 0.33 5.32 -0.91
N LEU A 173 1.50 5.29 -0.27
CA LEU A 173 2.31 6.50 -0.05
C LEU A 173 2.74 7.15 -1.38
N SER A 174 2.78 6.39 -2.47
CA SER A 174 3.08 6.86 -3.83
C SER A 174 1.86 7.35 -4.62
N VAL A 175 0.65 7.28 -4.04
CA VAL A 175 -0.57 7.87 -4.62
C VAL A 175 -1.24 8.68 -3.52
N HIS A 176 -0.60 9.80 -3.17
CA HIS A 176 -0.96 10.60 -2.00
C HIS A 176 -2.39 11.15 -2.08
N GLY A 177 -3.13 11.06 -0.97
CA GLY A 177 -4.47 11.66 -0.83
C GLY A 177 -5.64 10.79 -1.31
N PHE A 178 -5.38 9.61 -1.90
CA PHE A 178 -6.42 8.77 -2.50
C PHE A 178 -6.40 7.33 -2.00
N GLN A 179 -7.57 6.69 -2.13
CA GLN A 179 -7.80 5.27 -1.88
C GLN A 179 -8.81 4.70 -2.88
N ALA A 180 -8.79 3.39 -3.04
CA ALA A 180 -9.84 2.66 -3.74
C ALA A 180 -10.05 1.29 -3.11
N VAL A 181 -11.17 0.64 -3.43
CA VAL A 181 -11.39 -0.74 -3.03
C VAL A 181 -10.55 -1.65 -3.92
N VAL A 182 -9.80 -2.56 -3.30
CA VAL A 182 -8.98 -3.55 -3.99
C VAL A 182 -9.29 -4.94 -3.46
N GLU A 183 -9.52 -5.87 -4.37
CA GLU A 183 -9.69 -7.30 -4.05
C GLU A 183 -8.33 -7.94 -3.82
N ARG A 184 -8.17 -8.65 -2.69
CA ARG A 184 -6.94 -9.35 -2.34
C ARG A 184 -7.25 -10.77 -1.89
N TYR A 185 -6.33 -11.69 -2.14
CA TYR A 185 -6.43 -13.05 -1.60
C TYR A 185 -6.25 -13.03 -0.09
N LEU A 186 -7.05 -13.81 0.62
CA LEU A 186 -7.01 -13.88 2.07
C LEU A 186 -5.83 -14.69 2.60
N ASP A 187 -5.32 -15.66 1.83
CA ASP A 187 -4.26 -16.57 2.26
C ASP A 187 -3.13 -16.61 1.21
N VAL A 188 -1.92 -16.24 1.63
CA VAL A 188 -0.72 -16.23 0.77
C VAL A 188 0.47 -16.86 1.49
N GLU A 189 1.42 -17.37 0.71
CA GLU A 189 2.74 -17.79 1.17
C GLU A 189 3.77 -16.94 0.43
N VAL A 190 4.75 -16.40 1.14
CA VAL A 190 5.87 -15.65 0.55
C VAL A 190 7.16 -16.33 0.94
N GLU A 191 7.97 -16.67 -0.07
CA GLU A 191 9.35 -17.15 0.08
C GLU A 191 10.32 -16.03 -0.30
N GLY A 192 11.50 -15.99 0.31
CA GLY A 192 12.54 -15.03 -0.01
C GLY A 192 13.75 -15.19 0.91
N PHE A 193 14.51 -14.12 1.07
CA PHE A 193 15.62 -14.05 2.02
C PHE A 193 15.35 -12.96 3.06
N ASP A 194 15.74 -13.19 4.30
CA ASP A 194 15.72 -12.15 5.32
C ASP A 194 16.86 -11.14 5.11
N ARG A 195 16.93 -10.15 6.00
CA ARG A 195 17.96 -9.10 5.96
C ARG A 195 19.41 -9.59 6.02
N TYR A 196 19.66 -10.84 6.42
CA TYR A 196 20.99 -11.44 6.54
C TYR A 196 21.28 -12.49 5.45
N GLY A 197 20.31 -12.72 4.55
CA GLY A 197 20.42 -13.68 3.47
C GLY A 197 19.90 -15.07 3.83
N GLU A 198 19.32 -15.27 5.01
CA GLU A 198 18.77 -16.57 5.38
C GLU A 198 17.43 -16.81 4.67
N PRO A 199 17.17 -18.01 4.14
CA PRO A 199 15.92 -18.32 3.46
C PRO A 199 14.75 -18.30 4.44
N ILE A 200 13.68 -17.59 4.08
CA ILE A 200 12.47 -17.47 4.88
C ILE A 200 11.23 -17.89 4.09
N LYS A 201 10.25 -18.43 4.81
CA LYS A 201 8.91 -18.75 4.31
C LYS A 201 7.87 -18.23 5.28
N ILE A 202 7.00 -17.35 4.81
CA ILE A 202 5.95 -16.72 5.60
C ILE A 202 4.60 -17.18 5.07
N ASN A 203 3.77 -17.77 5.93
CA ASN A 203 2.35 -17.95 5.66
C ASN A 203 1.60 -16.80 6.31
N ALA A 204 0.89 -16.02 5.50
CA ALA A 204 0.14 -14.86 5.96
C ALA A 204 -1.34 -14.97 5.57
N SER A 205 -2.19 -14.42 6.43
CA SER A 205 -3.61 -14.27 6.17
C SER A 205 -4.08 -12.84 6.40
N GLY A 206 -5.31 -12.53 5.96
CA GLY A 206 -5.99 -11.30 6.34
C GLY A 206 -5.26 -10.04 5.91
N TRP A 207 -5.11 -9.08 6.82
CA TRP A 207 -4.44 -7.80 6.54
C TRP A 207 -2.96 -7.97 6.19
N HIS A 208 -2.25 -8.90 6.86
CA HIS A 208 -0.85 -9.17 6.57
C HIS A 208 -0.68 -9.73 5.14
N ALA A 209 -1.57 -10.62 4.71
CA ALA A 209 -1.58 -11.11 3.32
C ALA A 209 -1.81 -9.97 2.32
N ARG A 210 -2.70 -9.01 2.62
CA ARG A 210 -2.93 -7.83 1.78
C ARG A 210 -1.68 -6.96 1.65
N ILE A 211 -1.01 -6.66 2.75
CA ILE A 211 0.24 -5.86 2.74
C ILE A 211 1.28 -6.53 1.84
N LEU A 212 1.52 -7.84 2.02
CA LEU A 212 2.48 -8.58 1.21
C LEU A 212 2.14 -8.55 -0.28
N GLN A 213 0.87 -8.72 -0.64
CA GLN A 213 0.42 -8.60 -2.03
C GLN A 213 0.63 -7.20 -2.59
N HIS A 214 0.33 -6.16 -1.81
CA HIS A 214 0.57 -4.77 -2.23
C HIS A 214 2.05 -4.51 -2.50
N GLU A 215 2.92 -4.87 -1.56
CA GLU A 215 4.35 -4.60 -1.74
C GLU A 215 4.99 -5.48 -2.82
N CYS A 216 4.52 -6.72 -3.01
CA CYS A 216 4.96 -7.55 -4.14
C CYS A 216 4.52 -6.98 -5.49
N ASP A 217 3.31 -6.40 -5.60
CA ASP A 217 2.86 -5.73 -6.83
C ASP A 217 3.81 -4.58 -7.22
N HIS A 218 4.30 -3.79 -6.25
CA HIS A 218 5.30 -2.73 -6.54
C HIS A 218 6.59 -3.28 -7.15
N LEU A 219 7.00 -4.49 -6.76
CA LEU A 219 8.20 -5.11 -7.32
C LEU A 219 8.05 -5.48 -8.79
N ASP A 220 6.81 -5.63 -9.25
CA ASP A 220 6.45 -5.96 -10.62
C ASP A 220 5.96 -4.71 -11.37
N GLY A 221 6.14 -3.51 -10.81
CA GLY A 221 5.76 -2.24 -11.43
C GLY A 221 4.25 -1.99 -11.46
N THR A 222 3.50 -2.59 -10.55
CA THR A 222 2.03 -2.49 -10.50
C THR A 222 1.58 -1.70 -9.27
N LEU A 223 0.70 -0.72 -9.48
CA LEU A 223 0.08 0.04 -8.40
C LEU A 223 -1.35 -0.45 -8.11
N TYR A 224 -1.85 -0.16 -6.92
CA TYR A 224 -3.21 -0.56 -6.54
C TYR A 224 -4.29 0.05 -7.45
N VAL A 225 -4.03 1.22 -8.02
CA VAL A 225 -4.94 1.91 -8.96
C VAL A 225 -5.11 1.16 -10.28
N ASP A 226 -4.18 0.27 -10.63
CA ASP A 226 -4.27 -0.58 -11.83
C ASP A 226 -5.20 -1.80 -11.59
N LYS A 227 -5.49 -2.11 -10.32
CA LYS A 227 -6.24 -3.30 -9.88
C LYS A 227 -7.50 -2.97 -9.08
N MET A 228 -7.83 -1.69 -8.95
CA MET A 228 -8.94 -1.24 -8.12
C MET A 228 -10.30 -1.57 -8.74
N VAL A 229 -11.31 -1.74 -7.87
CA VAL A 229 -12.70 -1.90 -8.27
C VAL A 229 -13.18 -0.58 -8.91
N PRO A 230 -13.75 -0.60 -10.13
CA PRO A 230 -14.25 0.60 -10.78
C PRO A 230 -15.24 1.38 -9.92
N ARG A 231 -15.19 2.72 -10.01
CA ARG A 231 -16.08 3.65 -9.28
C ARG A 231 -15.91 3.63 -7.75
N THR A 232 -14.77 3.15 -7.25
CA THR A 232 -14.45 3.19 -5.81
C THR A 232 -13.34 4.16 -5.44
N PHE A 233 -12.52 4.60 -6.42
CA PHE A 233 -11.46 5.60 -6.24
C PHE A 233 -12.01 6.90 -5.68
N ARG A 234 -11.39 7.40 -4.61
CA ARG A 234 -11.85 8.57 -3.85
C ARG A 234 -10.71 9.19 -3.05
N SER A 235 -10.85 10.46 -2.68
CA SER A 235 -9.96 11.11 -1.72
C SER A 235 -10.19 10.58 -0.30
N TRP A 236 -9.20 10.73 0.58
CA TRP A 236 -9.31 10.35 2.00
C TRP A 236 -10.47 11.04 2.72
N GLU A 237 -10.74 12.31 2.38
CA GLU A 237 -11.87 13.09 2.90
C GLU A 237 -13.23 12.41 2.61
N ASN A 238 -13.31 11.64 1.53
CA ASN A 238 -14.53 11.00 1.06
C ASN A 238 -14.59 9.51 1.40
N ILE A 239 -13.68 8.98 2.23
CA ILE A 239 -13.59 7.54 2.52
C ILE A 239 -14.91 6.97 3.06
N ASN A 240 -15.56 7.73 3.95
CA ASN A 240 -16.81 7.35 4.62
C ASN A 240 -18.07 7.56 3.76
N MET A 241 -17.95 8.09 2.54
CA MET A 241 -19.10 8.25 1.64
C MET A 241 -19.61 6.89 1.15
N SER A 242 -20.92 6.80 0.94
CA SER A 242 -21.54 5.59 0.40
C SER A 242 -20.94 5.18 -0.94
N ILE A 243 -20.78 3.89 -1.14
CA ILE A 243 -20.34 3.33 -2.43
C ILE A 243 -21.47 3.45 -3.45
N ALA A 244 -21.11 3.80 -4.70
CA ALA A 244 -22.07 3.97 -5.77
C ALA A 244 -22.87 2.67 -6.01
N ARG A 245 -24.20 2.79 -6.14
CA ARG A 245 -25.13 1.66 -6.35
C ARG A 245 -24.79 0.77 -7.56
N ALA A 246 -24.10 1.33 -8.54
CA ALA A 246 -23.72 0.65 -9.78
C ALA A 246 -22.38 -0.09 -9.70
N VAL A 247 -21.70 -0.07 -8.55
CA VAL A 247 -20.66 -1.05 -8.27
C VAL A 247 -21.40 -2.38 -8.10
N GLY A 248 -21.41 -3.22 -9.14
CA GLY A 248 -22.17 -4.48 -9.24
C GLY A 248 -21.80 -5.55 -8.22
N VAL A 249 -21.11 -5.17 -7.15
CA VAL A 249 -20.82 -5.98 -5.98
C VAL A 249 -21.99 -5.75 -5.02
N SER A 250 -23.05 -6.54 -5.16
CA SER A 250 -24.28 -6.46 -4.37
C SER A 250 -24.06 -6.58 -2.84
N ASN A 251 -22.85 -6.93 -2.40
CA ASN A 251 -22.45 -7.07 -0.99
C ASN A 251 -21.40 -6.06 -0.51
N LEU A 252 -20.82 -5.21 -1.37
CA LEU A 252 -19.73 -4.31 -0.96
C LEU A 252 -20.20 -3.27 0.08
N ALA A 253 -21.45 -2.81 -0.05
CA ALA A 253 -22.09 -1.94 0.93
C ALA A 253 -22.53 -2.66 2.22
N ALA A 254 -22.52 -4.00 2.26
CA ALA A 254 -22.77 -4.77 3.48
C ALA A 254 -21.45 -5.14 4.19
N GLU A 255 -20.39 -5.38 3.43
CA GLU A 255 -19.04 -5.69 3.92
C GLU A 255 -18.28 -4.43 4.40
N LEU A 256 -18.52 -3.26 3.78
CA LEU A 256 -17.91 -1.97 4.17
C LEU A 256 -18.84 -1.09 5.02
N LYS A 257 -19.96 -1.64 5.51
CA LYS A 257 -20.93 -0.92 6.37
C LYS A 257 -20.42 -0.67 7.79
N THR A 258 -19.28 -1.24 8.15
CA THR A 258 -18.50 -0.74 9.28
C THR A 258 -17.85 0.56 8.82
N GLY A 259 -18.47 1.68 9.20
CA GLY A 259 -17.88 3.00 9.09
C GLY A 259 -16.60 3.04 9.91
N ALA A 260 -15.52 2.50 9.33
CA ALA A 260 -14.17 2.63 9.80
C ALA A 260 -13.81 4.09 9.56
N ALA A 261 -14.17 4.94 10.52
CA ALA A 261 -13.66 6.28 10.60
C ALA A 261 -12.13 6.18 10.62
N PHE A 262 -11.53 6.34 9.44
CA PHE A 262 -10.12 6.67 9.34
C PHE A 262 -9.99 8.05 9.98
N ASP A 263 -9.35 8.13 11.15
CA ASP A 263 -9.04 9.43 11.74
C ASP A 263 -7.98 10.08 10.85
N SER A 264 -8.39 11.08 10.07
CA SER A 264 -7.55 11.79 9.10
C SER A 264 -6.48 12.67 9.76
N LYS A 265 -6.18 12.46 11.04
CA LYS A 265 -5.21 13.21 11.84
C LYS A 265 -3.79 12.62 11.82
N TYR A 266 -3.56 11.53 11.09
CA TYR A 266 -2.24 10.91 10.93
C TYR A 266 -1.92 10.62 9.47
#